data_AF-A0A4S8L9Q2-F1
#
_entry.id   AF-A0A4S8L9Q2-F1
#
_cell.length_a   1.000
_cell.length_b   1.000
_cell.length_c   1.000
_cell.angle_alpha   90.00
_cell.angle_beta   90.00
_cell.angle_gamma   90.00
#
_symmetry.space_group_name_H-M   'P 1'
#
loop_
_entity.id
_entity.type
_entity.pdbx_description
1 polymer ?
#
loop_
_entity_poly.entity_id
_entity_poly.type
_entity_poly.pdbx_seq_one_letter_code
_entity_poly.pdbx_strand_id
1 'polypeptide(L)' 'ELKNKDIPHRSHIRNRIIQMMKEHLDELEKELGASVGKISCTMDCWTDPNLTPFMAVTAHWIS' A
#
# COMPACT_ATOMS: atom_id res chain seq x y z
N GLU A 1 -7.73 30.69 16.46
CA GLU A 1 -7.77 30.73 14.99
C GLU A 1 -6.66 29.84 14.42
N LEU A 2 -6.95 29.10 13.34
CA LEU A 2 -5.98 28.28 12.59
C LEU A 2 -5.05 29.16 11.73
N LYS A 3 -3.76 28.81 11.66
CA LYS A 3 -2.72 29.50 10.89
C LYS A 3 -2.18 28.60 9.77
N ASN A 4 -1.57 29.18 8.74
CA ASN A 4 -1.03 28.43 7.59
C ASN A 4 -0.05 27.30 8.02
N LYS A 5 0.78 27.56 9.03
CA LYS A 5 1.70 26.56 9.60
C LYS A 5 1.01 25.32 10.20
N ASP A 6 -0.29 25.42 10.50
CA ASP A 6 -1.09 24.34 11.06
C ASP A 6 -1.65 23.42 9.95
N ILE A 7 -1.53 23.82 8.67
CA ILE A 7 -1.90 23.01 7.50
C ILE A 7 -0.67 22.19 7.07
N PRO A 8 -0.75 20.85 7.07
CA PRO A 8 0.37 20.02 6.67
C PRO A 8 0.69 20.20 5.18
N HIS A 9 1.95 20.49 4.89
CA HIS A 9 2.42 20.63 3.52
C HIS A 9 2.41 19.28 2.78
N ARG A 10 2.39 19.30 1.44
CA ARG A 10 2.36 18.08 0.61
C ARG A 10 3.46 17.07 0.96
N SER A 11 4.64 17.57 1.31
CA SER A 11 5.80 16.77 1.71
C SER A 11 5.56 16.08 3.05
N HIS A 12 4.92 16.78 3.99
CA HIS A 12 4.54 16.23 5.28
C HIS A 12 3.52 15.10 5.10
N ILE A 13 2.46 15.33 4.31
CA ILE A 13 1.44 14.30 4.03
C ILE A 13 2.06 13.09 3.32
N ARG A 14 2.87 13.30 2.27
CA ARG A 14 3.55 12.21 1.57
C ARG A 14 4.41 11.37 2.53
N ASN A 15 5.24 12.03 3.35
CA ASN A 15 6.11 11.33 4.29
C ASN A 15 5.29 10.54 5.31
N ARG A 16 4.18 11.12 5.79
CA ARG A 16 3.28 10.43 6.72
C ARG A 16 2.62 9.21 6.09
N ILE A 17 2.15 9.29 4.84
CA ILE A 17 1.56 8.15 4.13
C ILE A 17 2.60 7.02 3.98
N ILE A 18 3.83 7.35 3.58
CA ILE A 18 4.90 6.36 3.43
C ILE A 18 5.24 5.71 4.77
N GLN A 19 5.28 6.50 5.86
CA GLN A 19 5.54 5.97 7.19
C GLN A 19 4.43 4.99 7.62
N MET A 20 3.16 5.38 7.47
CA MET A 20 2.03 4.51 7.81
C MET A 20 2.02 3.22 6.99
N MET A 21 2.38 3.30 5.70
CA MET A 21 2.51 2.12 4.85
C MET A 21 3.59 1.17 5.36
N LYS A 22 4.75 1.69 5.77
CA LYS A 22 5.84 0.86 6.32
C LYS A 22 5.43 0.17 7.63
N GLU A 23 4.84 0.93 8.55
CA GLU A 23 4.32 0.39 9.81
C GLU A 23 3.31 -0.75 9.56
N HIS A 24 2.41 -0.57 8.58
CA HIS A 24 1.47 -1.62 8.19
C HIS A 24 2.13 -2.84 7.53
N LEU A 25 3.19 -2.64 6.71
CA LEU A 25 3.93 -3.75 6.11
C LEU A 25 4.63 -4.62 7.17
N ASP A 26 5.17 -4.03 8.23
CA ASP A 26 5.80 -4.78 9.34
C ASP A 26 4.79 -5.67 10.09
N GLU A 27 3.53 -5.25 10.17
CA GLU A 27 2.44 -6.04 10.74
C GLU A 27 1.98 -7.14 9.78
N LEU A 28 1.81 -6.78 8.51
CA LEU A 28 1.39 -7.71 7.45
C LEU A 28 2.42 -8.84 7.24
N GLU A 29 3.71 -8.55 7.33
CA GLU A 29 4.76 -9.57 7.23
C GLU A 29 4.58 -10.67 8.28
N LYS A 30 4.25 -10.30 9.51
CA LYS A 30 4.02 -11.27 10.60
C LYS A 30 2.78 -12.12 10.33
N GLU A 31 1.71 -11.51 9.82
CA GLU A 31 0.47 -12.20 9.49
C GLU A 31 0.64 -13.18 8.32
N LEU A 32 1.31 -12.75 7.26
CA LEU A 32 1.61 -13.60 6.10
C LEU A 32 2.59 -14.72 6.48
N GLY A 33 3.55 -14.44 7.36
CA GLY A 33 4.45 -15.44 7.93
C GLY A 33 3.72 -16.55 8.71
N ALA A 34 2.55 -16.26 9.29
CA ALA A 34 1.70 -17.26 9.92
C ALA A 34 0.82 -18.04 8.91
N SER A 35 0.65 -17.50 7.70
CA SER A 35 -0.25 -18.03 6.66
C SER A 35 0.46 -18.85 5.58
N VAL A 36 1.69 -19.32 5.83
CA VAL A 36 2.50 -20.06 4.84
C VAL A 36 1.72 -21.24 4.25
N GLY A 37 1.67 -21.30 2.91
CA GLY A 37 0.92 -22.33 2.17
C GLY A 37 -0.58 -22.04 2.01
N LYS A 38 -1.10 -20.94 2.57
CA LYS A 38 -2.50 -20.49 2.45
C LYS A 38 -2.64 -19.09 1.84
N ILE A 39 -1.63 -18.68 1.09
CA ILE A 39 -1.62 -17.38 0.40
C ILE A 39 -1.83 -17.63 -1.08
N SER A 40 -2.80 -16.95 -1.68
CA SER A 40 -2.96 -16.86 -3.13
C SER A 40 -2.82 -15.41 -3.57
N CYS A 41 -2.38 -15.18 -4.80
CA CYS A 41 -2.27 -13.84 -5.36
C CYS A 41 -3.11 -13.76 -6.64
N THR A 42 -3.83 -12.65 -6.81
CA THR A 42 -4.41 -12.27 -8.09
C THR A 42 -3.57 -11.15 -8.70
N MET A 43 -3.42 -11.18 -10.01
CA MET A 43 -2.74 -10.14 -10.78
C MET A 43 -3.73 -9.61 -11.80
N ASP A 44 -4.14 -8.37 -11.64
CA ASP A 44 -4.93 -7.67 -12.66
C ASP A 44 -3.96 -6.90 -13.54
N CYS A 45 -3.94 -7.23 -14.83
CA CYS A 45 -3.00 -6.70 -15.81
C CYS A 45 -3.79 -5.99 -16.90
N TRP A 46 -3.50 -4.72 -17.13
CA TRP A 46 -4.16 -3.93 -18.17
C TRP A 46 -3.21 -2.92 -18.77
N THR A 47 -3.62 -2.35 -19.89
CA THR A 47 -2.93 -1.22 -20.53
C THR A 47 -3.90 -0.06 -20.62
N ASP A 48 -3.45 1.17 -20.41
CA ASP A 48 -4.29 2.36 -20.61
C ASP A 48 -4.38 2.75 -22.12
N PRO A 49 -5.25 3.71 -22.49
CA PRO A 49 -5.34 4.18 -23.88
C PRO A 49 -4.04 4.78 -24.44
N ASN A 50 -3.08 5.15 -23.57
CA ASN A 50 -1.76 5.65 -23.96
C ASN A 50 -0.72 4.51 -24.12
N LEU A 51 -1.17 3.26 -24.14
CA LEU A 51 -0.33 2.06 -24.21
C LEU A 51 0.62 1.89 -23.01
N THR A 52 0.27 2.45 -21.85
CA THR A 52 1.02 2.27 -20.60
C THR A 52 0.59 0.98 -19.91
N PRO A 53 1.49 0.01 -19.68
CA PRO A 53 1.15 -1.23 -19.00
C PRO A 53 1.09 -1.03 -17.48
N PHE A 54 0.08 -1.63 -16.85
CA PHE A 54 -0.12 -1.67 -15.41
C PHE A 54 -0.33 -3.11 -14.94
N MET A 55 0.09 -3.38 -13.70
CA MET A 55 -0.16 -4.63 -13.01
C MET A 55 -0.49 -4.32 -11.54
N ALA A 56 -1.71 -4.65 -11.11
CA ALA A 56 -2.08 -4.65 -9.70
C ALA A 56 -1.94 -6.07 -9.16
N VAL A 57 -1.22 -6.22 -8.05
CA VAL A 57 -1.05 -7.51 -7.36
C VAL A 57 -1.81 -7.44 -6.04
N THR A 58 -2.71 -8.39 -5.80
CA THR A 58 -3.47 -8.51 -4.55
C THR A 58 -3.23 -9.88 -3.94
N ALA A 59 -2.79 -9.93 -2.68
CA ALA A 59 -2.69 -11.17 -1.91
C ALA A 59 -4.01 -11.44 -1.17
N HIS A 60 -4.44 -12.70 -1.16
CA HIS A 60 -5.55 -13.22 -0.37
C HIS A 60 -4.99 -14.33 0.51
N TRP A 61 -5.29 -14.31 1.81
CA TRP A 61 -4.83 -15.32 2.76
C TRP A 61 -5.92 -15.66 3.77
N ILE A 62 -5.76 -16.82 4.41
CA ILE A 62 -6.62 -17.26 5.52
C ILE A 62 -5.75 -17.34 6.77
N SER A 63 -6.02 -16.46 7.72
CA SER A 63 -5.37 -16.39 9.04
C SER A 63 -6.00 -17.39 10.02
#